data_AF-A0A2E5E1N6-F1
#
_entry.id   AF-A0A2E5E1N6-F1
#
_cell.length_a   1.000
_cell.length_b   1.000
_cell.length_c   1.000
_cell.angle_alpha   90.00
_cell.angle_beta   90.00
_cell.angle_gamma   90.00
#
_symmetry.space_group_name_H-M   'P 1'
#
loop_
_entity.id
_entity.type
_entity.pdbx_description
1 polymer ?
#
loop_
_entity_poly.entity_id
_entity_poly.type
_entity_poly.pdbx_seq_one_letter_code
_entity_poly.pdbx_strand_id
1 'polypeptide(L)'
;MSEPLSDMLTCVVLAPMDRTIDPALYTTLSERDWSPRVEHDPRMAMAEACLVRRELQLRAAWQLESGQVPGLVIASHPNVDLVDAMRTSMARHVPDIPIWTTNGSQIEPLNEAARTASQANQPSTANQEDSNPPALVFHPASEDMVPEPLSRDEVSMLLNDPIIPPDPDEPEHS
;
A
#
# COMPACT_ATOMS: atom_id res chain seq x y z
N MET A 1 -5.24 -30.79 -5.57
CA MET A 1 -4.11 -29.87 -5.80
C MET A 1 -4.31 -28.74 -4.81
N SER A 2 -3.43 -28.64 -3.81
CA SER A 2 -3.55 -27.61 -2.77
C SER A 2 -2.90 -26.35 -3.31
N GLU A 3 -3.68 -25.30 -3.56
CA GLU A 3 -3.14 -23.98 -3.86
C GLU A 3 -2.25 -23.54 -2.69
N PRO A 4 -1.12 -22.87 -2.95
CA PRO A 4 -0.35 -22.31 -1.87
C PRO A 4 -1.18 -21.20 -1.23
N LEU A 5 -1.65 -21.44 0.00
CA LEU A 5 -2.19 -20.42 0.94
C LEU A 5 -1.18 -19.29 1.26
N SER A 6 -0.08 -19.19 0.50
CA SER A 6 1.11 -18.41 0.81
C SER A 6 1.07 -16.98 0.27
N ASP A 7 0.02 -16.59 -0.47
CA ASP A 7 -0.03 -15.27 -1.12
C ASP A 7 -1.05 -14.30 -0.48
N MET A 8 -1.86 -14.77 0.47
CA MET A 8 -2.81 -13.89 1.14
C MET A 8 -2.09 -12.84 2.00
N LEU A 9 -2.58 -11.60 1.95
CA LEU A 9 -2.03 -10.50 2.71
C LEU A 9 -2.63 -10.49 4.12
N THR A 10 -1.80 -10.36 5.16
CA THR A 10 -2.29 -10.35 6.54
C THR A 10 -3.14 -9.10 6.82
N CYS A 11 -4.29 -9.26 7.46
CA CYS A 11 -5.19 -8.19 7.87
C CYS A 11 -5.49 -8.33 9.37
N VAL A 12 -5.30 -7.26 10.14
CA VAL A 12 -5.56 -7.29 11.58
C VAL A 12 -7.03 -7.00 11.83
N VAL A 13 -7.70 -7.83 12.65
CA VAL A 13 -9.09 -7.64 13.03
C VAL A 13 -9.16 -7.37 14.52
N LEU A 14 -9.51 -6.14 14.90
CA LEU A 14 -9.81 -5.80 16.29
C LEU A 14 -11.25 -6.20 16.61
N ALA A 15 -11.39 -7.22 17.46
CA ALA A 15 -12.69 -7.73 17.91
C ALA A 15 -12.67 -7.98 19.41
N PRO A 16 -13.77 -7.76 20.14
CA PRO A 16 -13.78 -7.97 21.57
C PRO A 16 -13.67 -9.46 21.93
N MET A 17 -12.98 -9.75 23.03
CA MET A 17 -12.68 -11.13 23.47
C MET A 17 -13.93 -11.98 23.78
N ASP A 18 -15.02 -11.32 24.18
CA ASP A 18 -16.27 -11.94 24.62
C ASP A 18 -17.31 -12.14 23.50
N ARG A 19 -17.00 -11.71 22.26
CA ARG A 19 -17.92 -11.88 21.13
C ARG A 19 -17.29 -12.66 19.99
N THR A 20 -18.10 -13.55 19.42
CA THR A 20 -17.74 -14.22 18.18
C THR A 20 -17.75 -13.22 17.03
N ILE A 21 -16.67 -13.22 16.24
CA ILE A 21 -16.64 -12.52 14.96
C ILE A 21 -17.66 -13.18 14.04
N ASP A 22 -18.41 -12.35 13.29
CA ASP A 22 -19.37 -12.84 12.29
C ASP A 22 -18.63 -13.72 11.26
N PRO A 23 -19.04 -14.98 11.05
CA PRO A 23 -18.48 -15.85 10.02
C PRO A 23 -18.45 -15.20 8.62
N ALA A 24 -19.42 -14.34 8.32
CA ALA A 24 -19.48 -13.64 7.04
C ALA A 24 -18.28 -12.71 6.82
N LEU A 25 -17.69 -12.15 7.89
CA LEU A 25 -16.49 -11.32 7.80
C LEU A 25 -15.32 -12.12 7.21
N TYR A 26 -15.14 -13.38 7.63
CA TYR A 26 -14.06 -14.21 7.11
C TYR A 26 -14.22 -14.46 5.60
N THR A 27 -15.45 -14.64 5.12
CA THR A 27 -15.73 -14.74 3.69
C THR A 27 -15.34 -13.45 2.96
N THR A 28 -15.79 -12.29 3.45
CA THR A 28 -15.47 -10.98 2.85
C THR A 28 -13.96 -10.70 2.84
N LEU A 29 -13.23 -11.11 3.88
CA LEU A 29 -11.77 -10.97 3.93
C LEU A 29 -11.11 -11.90 2.90
N SER A 30 -11.56 -13.15 2.80
CA SER A 30 -11.02 -14.10 1.82
C SER A 30 -11.25 -13.68 0.37
N GLU A 31 -12.39 -13.07 0.05
CA GLU A 31 -12.69 -12.51 -1.28
C GLU A 31 -11.76 -11.34 -1.67
N ARG A 32 -11.08 -10.74 -0.69
CA ARG A 32 -10.08 -9.68 -0.88
C ARG A 32 -8.64 -10.20 -0.78
N ASP A 33 -8.45 -11.52 -0.74
CA ASP A 33 -7.17 -12.18 -0.50
C ASP A 33 -6.52 -11.77 0.84
N TRP A 34 -7.34 -11.44 1.84
CA TRP A 34 -6.91 -11.01 3.17
C TRP A 34 -7.02 -12.15 4.19
N SER A 35 -5.92 -12.43 4.89
CA SER A 35 -5.86 -13.43 5.96
C SER A 35 -6.03 -12.74 7.34
N PRO A 36 -7.07 -13.06 8.12
CA PRO A 36 -7.32 -12.39 9.39
C PRO A 36 -6.35 -12.82 10.49
N ARG A 37 -5.77 -11.83 11.17
CA ARG A 37 -5.14 -11.96 12.50
C ARG A 37 -6.03 -11.25 13.51
N VAL A 38 -6.69 -12.01 14.38
CA VAL A 38 -7.62 -11.46 15.36
C VAL A 38 -6.87 -10.98 16.60
N GLU A 39 -7.12 -9.73 16.97
CA GLU A 39 -6.61 -9.12 18.19
C GLU A 39 -7.77 -8.60 19.03
N HIS A 40 -7.62 -8.68 20.35
CA HIS A 40 -8.64 -8.28 21.31
C HIS A 40 -8.29 -7.00 22.08
N ASP A 41 -7.02 -6.66 22.14
CA ASP A 41 -6.53 -5.44 22.77
C ASP A 41 -6.21 -4.39 21.71
N PRO A 42 -6.75 -3.16 21.81
CA PRO A 42 -6.48 -2.09 20.83
C PRO A 42 -4.99 -1.75 20.68
N ARG A 43 -4.18 -1.85 21.75
CA ARG A 43 -2.75 -1.53 21.65
C ARG A 43 -2.01 -2.62 20.91
N MET A 44 -2.35 -3.89 21.16
CA MET A 44 -1.83 -5.03 20.40
C MET A 44 -2.25 -4.96 18.94
N ALA A 45 -3.52 -4.67 18.65
CA ALA A 45 -4.01 -4.50 17.29
C ALA A 45 -3.25 -3.39 16.52
N MET A 46 -2.95 -2.27 17.18
CA MET A 46 -2.10 -1.21 16.60
C MET A 46 -0.67 -1.70 16.33
N ALA A 47 -0.05 -2.40 17.28
CA ALA A 47 1.29 -2.93 17.11
C ALA A 47 1.37 -3.91 15.92
N GLU A 48 0.41 -4.84 15.84
CA GLU A 48 0.28 -5.80 14.75
C GLU A 48 0.04 -5.10 13.41
N ALA A 49 -0.82 -4.07 13.37
CA ALA A 49 -1.05 -3.30 12.14
C ALA A 49 0.23 -2.62 11.63
N CYS A 50 1.08 -2.11 12.54
CA CYS A 50 2.40 -1.57 12.18
C CYS A 50 3.35 -2.63 11.62
N LEU A 51 3.31 -3.86 12.14
CA LEU A 51 4.11 -4.97 11.62
C LEU A 51 3.64 -5.40 10.22
N VAL A 52 2.32 -5.53 10.04
CA VAL A 52 1.71 -5.83 8.73
C VAL A 52 2.08 -4.76 7.71
N ARG A 53 1.98 -3.47 8.06
CA ARG A 53 2.42 -2.38 7.19
C ARG A 53 3.87 -2.56 6.73
N ARG A 54 4.77 -2.90 7.65
CA ARG A 54 6.18 -3.13 7.31
C ARG A 54 6.35 -4.31 6.36
N GLU A 55 5.60 -5.39 6.56
CA GLU A 55 5.59 -6.55 5.68
C GLU A 55 5.16 -6.16 4.25
N LEU A 56 4.07 -5.40 4.12
CA LEU A 56 3.57 -4.92 2.82
C LEU A 56 4.59 -4.01 2.13
N GLN A 57 5.23 -3.10 2.86
CA GLN A 57 6.29 -2.25 2.32
C GLN A 57 7.47 -3.07 1.78
N LEU A 58 7.81 -4.16 2.46
CA LEU A 58 8.85 -5.08 1.97
C LEU A 58 8.37 -5.79 0.70
N ARG A 59 7.15 -6.35 0.68
CA ARG A 59 6.60 -7.05 -0.50
C ARG A 59 6.52 -6.13 -1.72
N ALA A 60 6.03 -4.90 -1.56
CA ALA A 60 5.94 -3.90 -2.63
C ALA A 60 7.32 -3.51 -3.21
N ALA A 61 8.42 -3.67 -2.46
CA ALA A 61 9.76 -3.43 -2.98
C ALA A 61 10.25 -4.54 -3.93
N TRP A 62 9.63 -5.72 -3.89
CA TRP A 62 10.01 -6.90 -4.68
C TRP A 62 8.95 -7.32 -5.72
N GLN A 63 7.72 -6.82 -5.60
CA GLN A 63 6.58 -7.18 -6.47
C GLN A 63 5.80 -5.93 -6.90
N LEU A 64 5.23 -5.95 -8.11
CA LEU A 64 4.17 -5.02 -8.51
C LEU A 64 2.88 -5.46 -7.79
N GLU A 65 2.62 -4.97 -6.59
CA GLU A 65 1.39 -5.33 -5.88
C GLU A 65 0.16 -4.76 -6.62
N SER A 66 -0.65 -5.65 -7.18
CA SER A 66 -1.99 -5.36 -7.70
C SER A 66 -3.01 -5.85 -6.68
N GLY A 67 -3.57 -4.96 -5.87
CA GLY A 67 -4.58 -5.35 -4.89
C GLY A 67 -4.94 -4.27 -3.88
N GLN A 68 -6.02 -4.55 -3.14
CA GLN A 68 -6.49 -3.69 -2.07
C GLN A 68 -5.59 -3.94 -0.86
N VAL A 69 -4.90 -2.91 -0.39
CA VAL A 69 -3.93 -3.03 0.71
C VAL A 69 -4.68 -3.31 2.02
N PRO A 70 -4.41 -4.43 2.73
CA PRO A 70 -5.00 -4.68 4.03
C PRO A 70 -4.44 -3.73 5.09
N GLY A 71 -5.08 -3.72 6.26
CA GLY A 71 -4.63 -2.92 7.38
C GLY A 71 -5.30 -3.39 8.66
N LEU A 72 -6.03 -2.49 9.30
CA LEU A 72 -6.78 -2.76 10.52
C LEU A 72 -8.28 -2.70 10.25
N VAL A 73 -9.00 -3.79 10.50
CA VAL A 73 -10.46 -3.86 10.51
C VAL A 73 -10.95 -3.76 11.95
N ILE A 74 -11.81 -2.79 12.23
CA ILE A 74 -12.39 -2.57 13.56
C ILE A 74 -13.83 -3.10 13.56
N ALA A 75 -14.06 -4.19 14.29
CA ALA A 75 -15.39 -4.66 14.63
C ALA A 75 -15.98 -3.87 15.80
N SER A 76 -17.29 -3.99 16.01
CA SER A 76 -17.97 -3.38 17.16
C SER A 76 -17.32 -3.79 18.49
N HIS A 77 -16.73 -2.83 19.20
CA HIS A 77 -15.92 -3.05 20.39
C HIS A 77 -16.47 -2.28 21.60
N PRO A 78 -16.58 -2.88 22.80
CA PRO A 78 -17.21 -2.25 23.97
C PRO A 78 -16.36 -1.10 24.56
N ASN A 79 -15.03 -1.19 24.44
CA ASN A 79 -14.11 -0.17 24.97
C ASN A 79 -13.89 0.97 23.96
N VAL A 80 -14.93 1.77 23.70
CA VAL A 80 -14.91 2.83 22.67
C VAL A 80 -13.77 3.83 22.91
N ASP A 81 -13.54 4.26 24.16
CA ASP A 81 -12.49 5.23 24.49
C ASP A 81 -11.08 4.73 24.14
N LEU A 82 -10.81 3.44 24.34
CA LEU A 82 -9.51 2.83 24.01
C LEU A 82 -9.34 2.70 22.49
N VAL A 83 -10.42 2.36 21.78
CA VAL A 83 -10.41 2.30 20.31
C VAL A 83 -10.20 3.69 19.72
N ASP A 84 -10.85 4.72 20.25
CA ASP A 84 -10.67 6.09 19.77
C ASP A 84 -9.29 6.66 20.11
N ALA A 85 -8.74 6.34 21.28
CA ALA A 85 -7.36 6.66 21.62
C ALA A 85 -6.37 5.99 20.65
N MET A 86 -6.58 4.71 20.33
CA MET A 86 -5.81 3.98 19.33
C MET A 86 -5.91 4.64 17.95
N ARG A 87 -7.13 4.93 17.47
CA ARG A 87 -7.35 5.59 16.17
C ARG A 87 -6.67 6.95 16.11
N THR A 88 -6.77 7.74 17.18
CA THR A 88 -6.10 9.05 17.28
C THR A 88 -4.58 8.90 17.21
N SER A 89 -4.03 7.91 17.90
CA SER A 89 -2.59 7.60 17.87
C SER A 89 -2.13 7.17 16.47
N MET A 90 -2.88 6.26 15.82
CA MET A 90 -2.59 5.82 14.47
C MET A 90 -2.65 6.97 13.46
N ALA A 91 -3.68 7.81 13.52
CA ALA A 91 -3.80 8.98 12.66
C ALA A 91 -2.62 9.96 12.81
N ARG A 92 -2.04 10.06 14.01
CA ARG A 92 -0.89 10.94 14.28
C ARG A 92 0.44 10.34 13.84
N HIS A 93 0.64 9.04 14.06
CA HIS A 93 1.97 8.42 13.96
C HIS A 93 2.15 7.49 12.76
N VAL A 94 1.07 6.91 12.24
CA VAL A 94 1.06 5.95 11.12
C VAL A 94 -0.18 6.19 10.22
N PRO A 95 -0.32 7.39 9.63
CA PRO A 95 -1.54 7.80 8.92
C PRO A 95 -1.79 7.02 7.63
N ASP A 96 -0.80 6.30 7.13
CA ASP A 96 -0.84 5.54 5.88
C ASP A 96 -1.39 4.12 6.05
N ILE A 97 -1.61 3.64 7.28
CA ILE A 97 -2.27 2.34 7.52
C ILE A 97 -3.76 2.45 7.19
N PRO A 98 -4.30 1.63 6.27
CA PRO A 98 -5.74 1.56 6.03
C PRO A 98 -6.49 1.10 7.28
N ILE A 99 -7.48 1.88 7.70
CA ILE A 99 -8.39 1.49 8.78
C ILE A 99 -9.78 1.32 8.18
N TRP A 100 -10.37 0.17 8.46
CA TRP A 100 -11.68 -0.24 8.00
C TRP A 100 -12.60 -0.46 9.19
N THR A 101 -13.91 -0.37 8.96
CA THR A 101 -14.93 -0.79 9.92
C THR A 101 -15.78 -1.89 9.31
N THR A 102 -16.36 -2.73 10.18
CA THR A 102 -17.27 -3.79 9.75
C THR A 102 -18.58 -3.78 10.52
N ASN A 103 -19.67 -4.04 9.79
CA ASN A 103 -21.03 -4.25 10.30
C ASN A 103 -21.49 -5.71 10.11
N GLY A 104 -20.55 -6.67 10.16
CA GLY A 104 -20.80 -8.09 9.87
C GLY A 104 -20.18 -8.45 8.52
N SER A 105 -20.97 -8.41 7.45
CA SER A 105 -20.53 -8.81 6.11
C SER A 105 -20.00 -7.68 5.22
N GLN A 106 -20.10 -6.42 5.66
CA GLN A 106 -19.57 -5.29 4.89
C GLN A 106 -18.33 -4.73 5.58
N ILE A 107 -17.34 -4.34 4.76
CA ILE A 107 -16.13 -3.67 5.20
C ILE A 107 -16.07 -2.32 4.50
N GLU A 108 -16.12 -1.26 5.29
CA GLU A 108 -16.15 0.13 4.83
C GLU A 108 -14.88 0.87 5.25
N PRO A 109 -14.37 1.79 4.41
CA PRO A 109 -13.18 2.56 4.75
C PRO A 109 -13.49 3.59 5.85
N LEU A 110 -12.69 3.59 6.91
CA LEU A 110 -12.85 4.48 8.06
C LEU A 110 -11.89 5.69 8.03
N ASN A 111 -10.76 5.58 7.32
CA ASN A 111 -9.79 6.66 7.15
C ASN A 111 -9.43 6.89 5.66
N GLU A 112 -8.64 7.94 5.40
CA GLU A 112 -8.24 8.31 4.05
C GLU A 112 -7.42 7.22 3.36
N ALA A 113 -6.48 6.59 4.08
CA ALA A 113 -5.69 5.49 3.54
C ALA A 113 -6.56 4.33 3.04
N ALA A 114 -7.62 3.96 3.76
CA ALA A 114 -8.56 2.93 3.32
C ALA A 114 -9.40 3.37 2.12
N ARG A 115 -9.78 4.65 2.04
CA ARG A 115 -10.48 5.20 0.86
C ARG A 115 -9.59 5.15 -0.39
N THR A 116 -8.34 5.57 -0.28
CA THR A 116 -7.36 5.49 -1.37
C THR A 116 -7.12 4.05 -1.80
N ALA A 117 -6.91 3.13 -0.84
CA ALA A 117 -6.74 1.71 -1.13
C ALA A 117 -7.98 1.10 -1.81
N SER A 118 -9.19 1.58 -1.47
CA SER A 118 -10.43 1.13 -2.10
C SER A 118 -10.55 1.57 -3.56
N GLN A 119 -10.13 2.80 -3.84
CA GLN A 119 -10.23 3.43 -5.16
C GLN A 119 -9.18 2.90 -6.14
N ALA A 120 -7.99 2.54 -5.67
CA ALA A 120 -6.92 1.98 -6.50
C ALA A 120 -7.33 0.72 -7.28
N ASN A 121 -8.37 0.01 -6.81
CA ASN A 121 -8.90 -1.19 -7.44
C ASN A 121 -10.17 -0.96 -8.28
N GLN A 122 -10.68 0.28 -8.41
CA GLN A 122 -11.76 0.53 -9.35
C GLN A 122 -11.20 0.62 -10.77
N PRO A 123 -11.67 -0.20 -11.72
CA PRO A 123 -11.37 0.07 -13.12
C PRO A 123 -11.90 1.46 -13.42
N SER A 124 -11.03 2.37 -13.83
CA SER A 124 -11.44 3.71 -14.26
C SER A 124 -12.43 3.54 -15.42
N THR A 125 -13.73 3.63 -15.13
CA THR A 125 -14.75 3.88 -16.13
C THR A 125 -14.54 5.32 -16.58
N ALA A 126 -13.72 5.49 -17.62
CA ALA A 126 -13.64 6.71 -18.37
C ALA A 126 -15.02 7.02 -18.96
N ASN A 127 -15.83 7.76 -18.20
CA ASN A 127 -16.99 8.44 -18.75
C ASN A 127 -16.47 9.54 -19.67
N GLN A 128 -16.70 9.32 -20.97
CA GLN A 128 -16.72 10.34 -22.00
C GLN A 128 -17.68 11.45 -21.58
N GLU A 129 -17.16 12.52 -20.98
CA GLU A 129 -17.86 13.80 -20.96
C GLU A 129 -17.55 14.55 -22.25
N ASP A 130 -18.57 14.54 -23.09
CA ASP A 130 -18.91 15.44 -24.17
C ASP A 130 -18.45 16.89 -23.88
N SER A 131 -17.27 17.25 -24.37
CA SER A 131 -16.77 18.62 -24.40
C SER A 131 -16.02 18.80 -25.71
N ASN A 132 -16.81 19.07 -26.74
CA ASN A 132 -16.42 19.46 -28.09
C ASN A 132 -15.15 20.35 -28.08
N PRO A 133 -13.95 19.82 -28.42
CA PRO A 133 -12.80 20.65 -28.66
C PRO A 133 -12.89 21.23 -30.09
N PRO A 134 -12.47 22.48 -30.34
CA PRO A 134 -12.41 22.99 -31.71
C PRO A 134 -11.45 22.10 -32.50
N ALA A 135 -11.86 21.72 -33.71
CA ALA A 135 -11.14 20.83 -34.60
C ALA A 135 -9.65 21.20 -34.69
N LEU A 136 -8.79 20.38 -34.09
CA LEU A 136 -7.37 20.38 -34.38
C LEU A 136 -7.17 19.64 -35.69
N VAL A 137 -6.81 20.43 -36.70
CA VAL A 137 -6.39 19.97 -38.02
C VAL A 137 -5.16 19.08 -37.84
N PHE A 138 -5.29 17.79 -38.14
CA PHE A 138 -4.17 16.86 -38.20
C PHE A 138 -3.26 17.22 -39.38
N HIS A 139 -2.02 17.61 -39.08
CA HIS A 139 -0.93 17.60 -40.06
C HIS A 139 -0.26 16.21 -40.04
N PRO A 140 -0.22 15.47 -41.16
CA PRO A 140 0.45 14.18 -41.22
C PRO A 140 1.94 14.38 -41.57
N ALA A 141 2.78 14.44 -40.54
CA ALA A 141 4.22 14.15 -40.51
C ALA A 141 4.60 14.19 -39.01
N SER A 142 5.17 13.18 -38.37
CA SER A 142 6.26 12.31 -38.79
C SER A 142 6.24 11.02 -37.96
N GLU A 143 6.76 9.96 -38.55
CA GLU A 143 6.97 8.63 -38.00
C GLU A 143 7.89 8.59 -36.76
N ASP A 144 7.65 7.57 -35.93
CA ASP A 144 8.57 6.88 -35.02
C ASP A 144 9.61 7.72 -34.24
N MET A 145 9.29 8.03 -32.98
CA MET A 145 10.31 8.16 -31.94
C MET A 145 10.22 6.97 -30.98
N VAL A 146 10.77 5.84 -31.41
CA VAL A 146 11.27 4.81 -30.49
C VAL A 146 12.60 5.36 -29.96
N PRO A 147 12.77 5.63 -28.65
CA PRO A 147 14.04 6.11 -28.13
C PRO A 147 15.10 5.03 -28.39
N GLU A 148 16.19 5.43 -29.04
CA GLU A 148 17.31 4.55 -29.36
C GLU A 148 17.97 4.08 -28.05
N PRO A 149 18.28 2.78 -27.89
CA PRO A 149 18.95 2.31 -26.69
C PRO A 149 20.34 2.95 -26.58
N LEU A 150 20.68 3.38 -25.35
CA LEU A 150 21.97 3.99 -25.04
C LEU A 150 23.13 3.14 -25.55
N SER A 151 24.09 3.80 -26.17
CA SER A 151 25.26 3.14 -26.74
C SER A 151 26.18 2.60 -25.64
N ARG A 152 26.97 1.57 -25.97
CA ARG A 152 27.91 0.93 -25.05
C ARG A 152 28.94 1.90 -24.47
N ASP A 153 29.29 2.96 -25.20
CA ASP A 153 30.26 3.97 -24.75
C ASP A 153 29.64 4.94 -23.72
N GLU A 154 28.36 5.30 -23.87
CA GLU A 154 27.63 6.10 -22.88
C GLU A 154 27.46 5.36 -21.56
N VAL A 155 27.17 4.06 -21.62
CA VAL A 155 27.10 3.20 -20.42
C VAL A 155 28.47 3.09 -19.74
N SER A 156 29.56 3.09 -20.52
CA SER A 156 30.93 2.99 -19.98
C SER A 156 31.39 4.27 -19.28
N MET A 157 30.88 5.45 -19.71
CA MET A 157 31.14 6.72 -19.03
C MET A 157 30.43 6.86 -17.68
N LEU A 158 29.25 6.25 -17.53
CA LEU A 158 28.47 6.29 -16.28
C LEU A 158 29.06 5.39 -15.19
N LEU A 159 29.79 4.35 -15.55
CA LEU A 159 30.37 3.37 -14.62
C LEU A 159 31.81 3.66 -14.23
N ASN A 160 32.49 4.54 -14.98
CA ASN A 160 33.83 4.99 -14.65
C ASN A 160 33.75 6.39 -14.04
N ASP A 161 33.43 6.44 -12.75
CA ASP A 161 33.78 7.60 -11.94
C ASP A 161 35.29 7.84 -12.12
N PRO A 162 35.73 9.07 -12.46
CA PRO A 162 37.14 9.40 -12.38
C PRO A 162 37.55 9.24 -10.91
N ILE A 163 38.37 8.23 -10.65
CA ILE A 163 39.15 8.11 -9.42
C ILE A 163 39.82 9.45 -9.20
N ILE A 164 39.33 10.22 -8.23
CA ILE A 164 39.99 11.41 -7.73
C ILE A 164 41.35 10.93 -7.22
N PRO A 165 42.48 11.36 -7.83
CA PRO A 165 43.78 11.01 -7.28
C PRO A 165 43.89 11.60 -5.86
N PRO A 166 44.51 10.89 -4.91
CA PRO A 166 44.69 11.42 -3.57
C PRO A 166 45.54 12.69 -3.63
N ASP A 167 45.09 13.72 -2.92
CA ASP A 167 45.77 15.00 -2.75
C ASP A 167 47.18 14.75 -2.15
N PRO A 168 48.28 15.16 -2.80
CA PRO A 168 49.63 14.90 -2.31
C PRO A 168 50.13 16.00 -1.37
N ASP A 169 49.31 16.47 -0.42
CA ASP A 169 49.71 17.50 0.54
C ASP A 169 49.12 17.25 1.93
N GLU A 170 49.56 16.18 2.59
CA GLU A 170 49.70 16.19 4.05
C GLU A 170 51.06 16.80 4.41
N PRO A 171 51.13 17.95 5.11
CA PRO A 171 52.31 18.27 5.89
C PRO A 171 52.19 17.58 7.26
N GLU A 172 53.04 16.56 7.48
CA GLU A 172 53.38 16.07 8.82
C GLU A 172 53.86 17.24 9.68
N HIS A 173 53.12 17.58 10.73
CA HIS A 173 53.64 18.40 11.82
C HIS A 173 53.26 17.80 13.18
N SER A 174 54.23 17.04 13.70
CA SER A 174 54.74 16.97 15.08
C SER A 174 53.77 16.74 16.25
#